data_AF-A0A6J6CNQ6-F1
#
_entry.id   AF-A0A6J6CNQ6-F1
#
_cell.length_a   1.000
_cell.length_b   1.000
_cell.length_c   1.000
_cell.angle_alpha   90.00
_cell.angle_beta   90.00
_cell.angle_gamma   90.00
#
_symmetry.space_group_name_H-M   'P 1'
#
loop_
_entity.id
_entity.type
_entity.pdbx_description
1 polymer ?
#
loop_
_entity_poly.entity_id
_entity_poly.type
_entity_poly.pdbx_seq_one_letter_code
_entity_poly.pdbx_strand_id
1 'polypeptide(L)' 'MARRASAARMLAEGDVCVLCSATVVPIVYGFPAPDAFDEVEAGRIVLGGCMMYPNAPDYACPTKGCAGA' A
#
# COMPACT_ATOMS: atom_id res chain seq x y z
N MET A 1 1.39 21.50 -13.74
CA MET A 1 1.93 20.32 -13.03
C MET A 1 0.84 19.79 -12.10
N ALA A 2 -0.02 18.89 -12.58
CA ALA A 2 -0.97 18.11 -11.79
C ALA A 2 -1.43 16.97 -12.70
N ARG A 3 -0.78 15.81 -12.60
CA ARG A 3 -1.13 14.65 -13.43
C ARG A 3 -2.48 14.14 -12.93
N ARG A 4 -3.46 14.24 -13.83
CA ARG A 4 -4.86 13.83 -13.70
C ARG A 4 -5.01 12.49 -12.99
N ALA A 5 -5.83 12.48 -11.96
CA ALA A 5 -6.45 11.28 -11.41
C ALA A 5 -7.38 10.68 -12.48
N SER A 6 -7.00 9.51 -13.00
CA SER A 6 -7.87 8.64 -13.78
C SER A 6 -7.86 7.28 -13.08
N ALA A 7 -9.06 6.75 -12.87
CA ALA A 7 -9.35 5.47 -12.23
C ALA A 7 -8.40 4.36 -12.73
N ALA A 8 -7.88 3.57 -11.78
CA ALA A 8 -7.00 2.43 -12.01
C ALA A 8 -5.54 2.72 -12.41
N ARG A 9 -4.87 3.66 -11.72
CA ARG A 9 -3.41 3.65 -11.70
C ARG A 9 -2.95 2.81 -10.50
N MET A 10 -2.44 1.62 -10.78
CA MET A 10 -1.72 0.79 -9.80
C MET A 10 -0.65 1.68 -9.16
N LEU A 11 -0.69 1.84 -7.84
CA LEU A 11 0.31 2.58 -7.08
C LEU A 11 1.67 1.95 -7.38
N ALA A 12 2.68 2.76 -7.68
CA ALA A 12 4.04 2.29 -7.95
C ALA A 12 5.00 2.78 -6.87
N GLU A 13 6.17 2.15 -6.77
CA GLU A 13 7.23 2.56 -5.83
C GLU A 13 7.54 4.06 -5.97
N GLY A 14 7.42 4.81 -4.87
CA GLY A 14 7.65 6.25 -4.82
C GLY A 14 6.44 7.13 -5.12
N ASP A 15 5.26 6.56 -5.41
CA ASP A 15 4.02 7.33 -5.44
C ASP A 15 3.63 7.84 -4.05
N VAL A 16 2.82 8.90 -4.04
CA VAL A 16 2.22 9.46 -2.83
C VAL A 16 0.71 9.28 -2.88
N CYS A 17 0.12 8.91 -1.76
CA CYS A 17 -1.33 8.84 -1.61
C CYS A 17 -1.92 10.25 -1.78
N VAL A 18 -2.80 10.44 -2.76
CA VAL A 18 -3.42 11.74 -3.03
C VAL A 18 -4.42 12.19 -1.96
N LEU A 19 -4.79 11.30 -1.03
CA LEU A 19 -5.75 11.60 0.04
C LEU A 19 -5.07 12.09 1.32
N CYS A 20 -3.93 11.49 1.69
CA CYS A 20 -3.23 11.82 2.95
C CYS A 20 -1.77 12.25 2.74
N SER A 21 -1.29 12.30 1.50
CA SER A 21 0.09 12.64 1.12
C SER A 21 1.17 11.70 1.67
N ALA A 22 0.80 10.55 2.23
CA ALA A 22 1.75 9.53 2.66
C ALA A 22 2.42 8.84 1.47
N THR A 23 3.70 8.50 1.60
CA THR A 23 4.39 7.64 0.62
C THR A 23 3.78 6.25 0.64
N VAL A 24 3.50 5.69 -0.54
CA VAL A 24 2.98 4.32 -0.65
C VAL A 24 4.08 3.32 -0.32
N VAL A 25 3.68 2.17 0.21
CA VAL A 25 4.59 1.11 0.65
C VAL A 25 4.17 -0.24 0.06
N PRO A 26 5.09 -1.21 -0.05
CA PRO A 26 4.78 -2.51 -0.63
C PRO A 26 3.76 -3.28 0.22
N ILE A 27 2.95 -4.08 -0.48
CA ILE A 27 2.01 -5.00 0.12
C ILE A 27 2.65 -6.38 0.23
N VAL A 28 2.65 -6.93 1.44
CA VAL A 28 3.09 -8.30 1.71
C VAL A 28 1.85 -9.20 1.80
N TYR A 29 1.81 -10.20 0.92
CA TYR A 29 0.79 -11.24 0.90
C TYR A 29 1.32 -12.55 1.50
N GLY A 30 0.41 -13.38 2.00
CA GLY A 30 0.74 -14.67 2.59
C GLY A 30 0.73 -14.64 4.12
N PHE A 31 1.45 -15.58 4.73
CA PHE A 31 1.59 -15.65 6.18
C PHE A 31 2.75 -14.72 6.60
N PRO A 32 2.48 -13.64 7.35
CA PRO A 32 3.52 -12.72 7.78
C PRO A 32 4.47 -13.40 8.78
N ALA A 33 5.76 -13.09 8.66
CA ALA A 33 6.71 -13.37 9.72
C ALA A 33 6.47 -12.43 10.93
N PRO A 34 6.90 -12.79 12.15
CA PRO A 34 6.62 -12.00 13.36
C PRO A 34 7.11 -10.54 13.30
N ASP A 35 8.22 -10.30 12.62
CA ASP A 35 8.81 -8.97 12.38
C ASP A 35 7.97 -8.10 11.44
N ALA A 36 7.16 -8.71 10.55
CA ALA A 36 6.30 -7.98 9.64
C ALA A 36 5.27 -7.10 10.38
N PHE A 37 4.90 -7.45 11.62
CA PHE A 37 4.00 -6.62 12.42
C PHE A 37 4.67 -5.30 12.85
N ASP A 38 5.95 -5.35 13.24
CA ASP A 38 6.74 -4.16 13.58
C ASP A 38 6.95 -3.27 12.35
N GLU A 39 7.13 -3.89 11.17
CA GLU A 39 7.22 -3.18 9.89
C GLU A 39 5.91 -2.46 9.52
N VAL A 40 4.75 -3.06 9.83
CA VAL A 40 3.44 -2.43 9.65
C VAL A 40 3.25 -1.25 10.60
N GLU A 41 3.64 -1.39 11.87
CA GLU A 41 3.60 -0.28 12.84
C GLU A 41 4.54 0.85 12.46
N ALA A 42 5.73 0.53 11.93
CA ALA A 42 6.66 1.50 11.38
C ALA A 42 6.18 2.13 10.06
N GLY A 43 5.07 1.65 9.49
CA GLY A 43 4.52 2.13 8.23
C GLY A 43 5.40 1.82 7.02
N ARG A 44 6.23 0.77 7.09
CA ARG A 44 7.15 0.33 6.03
C ARG A 44 6.54 -0.67 5.06
N ILE A 45 5.51 -1.41 5.48
CA ILE A 45 4.75 -2.36 4.65
C ILE A 45 3.25 -2.32 4.99
N VAL A 46 2.42 -2.87 4.10
CA VAL A 46 1.01 -3.19 4.37
C VAL A 46 0.79 -4.70 4.22
N LEU A 47 -0.01 -5.30 5.09
CA LEU A 47 -0.40 -6.71 4.94
C LEU A 47 -1.65 -6.80 4.07
N GLY A 48 -1.52 -7.45 2.91
CA GLY A 48 -2.60 -7.61 1.92
C GLY A 48 -3.52 -8.80 2.17
N GLY A 49 -3.21 -9.62 3.18
CA GLY A 49 -3.90 -10.85 3.51
C GLY A 49 -3.20 -12.11 2.97
N CYS A 50 -3.79 -13.27 3.23
CA CYS A 50 -3.13 -14.56 2.99
C CYS A 50 -3.05 -14.97 1.52
N MET A 51 -3.89 -14.40 0.64
CA MET A 51 -3.95 -14.79 -0.77
C MET A 51 -3.73 -13.59 -1.69
N MET A 52 -2.93 -13.78 -2.73
CA MET A 52 -2.72 -12.83 -3.82
C MET A 52 -3.53 -13.28 -5.04
N TYR A 53 -4.20 -12.32 -5.70
CA TYR A 53 -4.91 -12.52 -6.96
C TYR A 53 -4.10 -11.97 -8.14
N PRO A 54 -4.33 -12.40 -9.38
CA PRO A 54 -3.55 -11.96 -10.56
C PRO A 54 -3.54 -10.45 -10.83
N ASN A 55 -4.48 -9.71 -10.25
CA ASN A 55 -4.62 -8.26 -10.35
C ASN A 55 -4.53 -7.56 -8.98
N ALA A 56 -3.98 -8.26 -7.98
CA ALA A 56 -3.74 -7.68 -6.67
C ALA A 56 -2.71 -6.54 -6.79
N PRO A 57 -2.90 -5.42 -6.08
CA PRO A 57 -1.96 -4.31 -6.10
C PRO A 57 -0.65 -4.69 -5.41
N ASP A 58 0.46 -4.11 -5.87
CA ASP A 58 1.78 -4.31 -5.25
C ASP A 58 2.08 -3.29 -4.13
N TYR A 59 1.38 -2.16 -4.12
CA TYR A 59 1.61 -1.04 -3.18
C TYR A 59 0.29 -0.51 -2.63
N ALA A 60 0.30 -0.06 -1.38
CA ALA A 60 -0.84 0.55 -0.70
C ALA A 60 -0.43 1.73 0.19
N CYS A 61 -1.41 2.54 0.57
CA CYS A 61 -1.22 3.58 1.57
C CYS A 61 -1.04 2.94 2.97
N PRO A 62 0.05 3.24 3.71
CA PRO A 62 0.25 2.69 5.06
C PRO A 62 -0.69 3.31 6.11
N THR A 63 -1.32 4.44 5.78
CA THR A 63 -2.12 5.22 6.73
C THR A 63 -3.41 4.47 7.08
N LYS A 64 -3.50 3.99 8.32
CA LYS A 64 -4.70 3.35 8.86
C LYS A 64 -5.88 4.32 8.80
N GLY A 65 -7.00 3.89 8.21
CA GLY A 65 -8.21 4.70 8.08
C GLY A 65 -8.20 5.67 6.89
N CYS A 66 -7.16 5.69 6.06
CA CYS A 66 -7.19 6.42 4.80
C CYS A 66 -8.10 5.70 3.79
N ALA A 67 -8.99 6.42 3.11
CA ALA A 67 -9.89 5.87 2.09
C ALA A 67 -9.18 5.46 0.77
N GLY A 68 -7.85 5.39 0.78
CA GLY A 68 -7.00 5.00 -0.34
C GLY A 68 -5.99 3.91 0.06
N ALA A 69 -6.37 3.10 1.06
CA ALA A 69 -5.71 1.86 1.44
C ALA A 69 -6.37 0.67 0.72
#